data_AF-A0A1F2Z4M1-F1
#
_entry.id   AF-A0A1F2Z4M1-F1
#
_cell.length_a   1.000
_cell.length_b   1.000
_cell.length_c   1.000
_cell.angle_alpha   90.00
_cell.angle_beta   90.00
_cell.angle_gamma   90.00
#
_symmetry.space_group_name_H-M   'P 1'
#
loop_
_entity.id
_entity.type
_entity.pdbx_description
1 polymer ?
#
loop_
_entity_poly.entity_id
_entity_poly.type
_entity_poly.pdbx_seq_one_letter_code
_entity_poly.pdbx_strand_id
1 'polypeptide(L)' 'MIDEDSLREQLEDLRREHKSLDEQLEQLSRAQAVDFLTIAKLKKEKLRIKDTIQRIESMLIPDILA' A
#
# COMPACT_ATOMS: atom_id res chain seq x y z
N MET A 1 23.47 9.08 0.91
CA MET A 1 22.58 9.00 2.07
C MET A 1 21.23 8.56 1.54
N ILE A 2 20.47 7.74 2.27
CA ILE A 2 19.06 7.57 1.93
C ILE A 2 18.38 8.80 2.55
N ASP A 3 17.93 9.73 1.72
CA ASP A 3 17.30 10.96 2.18
C ASP A 3 15.96 10.61 2.83
N GLU A 4 15.79 10.97 4.11
CA GLU A 4 14.58 10.71 4.89
C GLU A 4 13.33 11.26 4.18
N ASP A 5 13.44 12.45 3.59
CA ASP A 5 12.38 13.07 2.80
C ASP A 5 11.95 12.20 1.61
N SER A 6 12.89 11.50 0.96
CA SER A 6 12.56 10.59 -0.15
C SER A 6 11.82 9.34 0.34
N LEU A 7 12.17 8.82 1.53
CA LEU A 7 11.43 7.71 2.14
C LEU A 7 10.02 8.13 2.57
N ARG A 8 9.87 9.36 3.07
CA ARG A 8 8.55 9.92 3.43
C ARG A 8 7.68 10.14 2.20
N GLU A 9 8.22 10.68 1.11
CA GLU A 9 7.52 10.83 -0.16
C GLU A 9 7.05 9.46 -0.70
N GLN A 10 7.96 8.48 -0.75
CA GLN A 10 7.62 7.11 -1.15
C GLN A 10 6.54 6.49 -0.25
N LEU A 11 6.60 6.74 1.07
CA LEU A 11 5.59 6.27 2.01
C LEU A 11 4.21 6.87 1.73
N GLU A 12 4.14 8.16 1.43
CA GLU A 12 2.89 8.83 1.06
C GLU A 12 2.31 8.27 -0.24
N ASP A 13 3.14 8.05 -1.25
CA ASP A 13 2.71 7.49 -2.53
C ASP A 13 2.20 6.06 -2.36
N LEU A 14 2.92 5.20 -1.63
CA LEU A 14 2.48 3.85 -1.32
C LEU A 14 1.16 3.83 -0.53
N ARG A 15 0.95 4.78 0.39
CA ARG A 15 -0.32 4.91 1.13
C ARG A 15 -1.47 5.31 0.20
N ARG A 16 -1.23 6.22 -0.75
CA ARG A 16 -2.23 6.60 -1.78
C ARG A 16 -2.56 5.41 -2.68
N GLU A 17 -1.55 4.69 -3.15
CA GLU A 17 -1.72 3.49 -3.98
C GLU A 17 -2.51 2.40 -3.24
N HIS A 18 -2.16 2.14 -1.98
CA HIS A 18 -2.91 1.19 -1.13
C HIS A 18 -4.39 1.57 -1.01
N LYS A 19 -4.69 2.87 -0.80
CA LYS A 19 -6.07 3.37 -0.73
C LYS A 19 -6.81 3.17 -2.07
N SER A 20 -6.15 3.45 -3.20
CA SER A 20 -6.74 3.23 -4.51
C SER A 20 -7.06 1.75 -4.76
N LEU A 21 -6.18 0.84 -4.34
CA LEU A 21 -6.45 -0.60 -4.43
C LEU A 21 -7.65 -1.04 -3.57
N ASP A 22 -7.85 -0.41 -2.41
CA ASP A 22 -9.04 -0.63 -1.58
C ASP A 22 -10.32 -0.20 -2.30
N GLU A 23 -10.33 0.99 -2.92
CA GLU A 23 -11.47 1.50 -3.68
C GLU A 23 -11.79 0.61 -4.88
N GLN A 24 -10.77 0.14 -5.60
CA GLN A 24 -10.93 -0.81 -6.71
C GLN A 24 -11.49 -2.17 -6.25
N LEU A 25 -11.00 -2.68 -5.12
CA LEU A 25 -11.51 -3.92 -4.52
C LEU A 25 -12.98 -3.79 -4.11
N GLU A 26 -13.37 -2.65 -3.55
CA GLU A 26 -14.76 -2.37 -3.17
C GLU A 26 -15.68 -2.32 -4.40
N GLN A 27 -15.25 -1.63 -5.46
CA GLN A 27 -16.00 -1.57 -6.72
C GLN A 27 -16.20 -2.95 -7.34
N LEU A 28 -15.14 -3.76 -7.42
CA LEU A 28 -15.20 -5.12 -7.96
C LEU A 28 -16.07 -6.05 -7.10
N SER A 29 -16.08 -5.85 -5.78
CA SER A 29 -16.91 -6.64 -4.87
C SER A 29 -18.41 -6.31 -4.99
N ARG A 30 -18.74 -5.10 -5.47
CA ARG A 30 -20.12 -4.65 -5.73
C ARG A 30 -20.60 -4.98 -7.14
N ALA A 31 -19.72 -5.43 -8.03
CA ALA A 31 -20.08 -5.78 -9.40
C ALA A 31 -21.01 -7.01 -9.42
N GLN A 32 -22.00 -7.01 -10.33
CA GLN A 32 -22.97 -8.11 -10.46
C GLN A 32 -22.30 -9.44 -10.87
N ALA A 33 -21.19 -9.37 -11.60
CA ALA A 33 -20.30 -10.49 -11.87
C ALA A 33 -18.96 -10.25 -11.16
N VAL A 34 -18.68 -11.04 -10.14
CA VAL A 34 -17.45 -10.93 -9.35
C VAL A 34 -16.31 -11.62 -10.10
N ASP A 35 -15.29 -10.86 -10.48
CA ASP A 35 -14.04 -11.42 -11.01
C ASP A 35 -13.08 -11.79 -9.86
N PHE A 36 -13.18 -13.04 -9.41
CA PHE A 36 -12.37 -13.57 -8.32
C PHE A 36 -10.86 -13.57 -8.63
N LEU A 37 -10.45 -13.73 -9.90
CA LEU A 37 -9.04 -13.73 -10.27
C LEU A 37 -8.45 -12.33 -10.14
N THR A 38 -9.19 -11.33 -10.61
CA THR A 38 -8.78 -9.91 -10.49
C THR A 38 -8.74 -9.49 -9.03
N ILE A 39 -9.75 -9.85 -8.22
CA ILE A 39 -9.76 -9.58 -6.77
C ILE A 39 -8.56 -10.25 -6.08
N ALA A 40 -8.22 -11.50 -6.42
CA ALA A 40 -7.08 -12.19 -5.83
C ALA A 40 -5.75 -11.50 -6.16
N LYS A 41 -5.57 -11.01 -7.41
CA LYS A 41 -4.39 -10.25 -7.82
C LYS A 41 -4.27 -8.93 -7.05
N LEU A 42 -5.35 -8.16 -6.96
CA LEU A 42 -5.37 -6.88 -6.25
C LEU A 42 -5.10 -7.06 -4.75
N LYS A 43 -5.65 -8.09 -4.11
CA LYS A 43 -5.34 -8.42 -2.71
C LYS A 43 -3.87 -8.75 -2.49
N LYS A 44 -3.25 -9.49 -3.42
CA LYS A 44 -1.82 -9.81 -3.36
C LYS A 44 -0.97 -8.54 -3.49
N GLU A 45 -1.33 -7.66 -4.41
CA GLU A 45 -0.63 -6.38 -4.62
C GLU A 45 -0.77 -5.46 -3.40
N LYS A 46 -1.98 -5.37 -2.85
CA LYS A 46 -2.29 -4.65 -1.62
C LYS A 46 -1.45 -5.14 -0.44
N LEU A 47 -1.30 -6.47 -0.29
CA LEU A 47 -0.45 -7.06 0.75
C LEU A 47 1.02 -6.64 0.56
N ARG A 48 1.55 -6.71 -0.66
CA ARG A 48 2.93 -6.29 -0.97
C ARG A 48 3.18 -4.82 -0.63
N ILE A 49 2.23 -3.94 -0.97
CA ILE A 49 2.33 -2.51 -0.65
C ILE A 49 2.31 -2.30 0.86
N LYS A 50 1.41 -2.99 1.58
CA LYS A 50 1.37 -2.94 3.05
C LYS A 50 2.69 -3.37 3.68
N ASP A 51 3.29 -4.47 3.20
CA ASP A 51 4.59 -4.95 3.72
C ASP A 51 5.72 -3.93 3.42
N THR A 52 5.66 -3.28 2.26
CA THR A 52 6.63 -2.24 1.88
C THR A 52 6.49 -0.98 2.74
N ILE A 53 5.25 -0.55 2.99
CA ILE A 53 4.93 0.54 3.93
C ILE A 53 5.53 0.22 5.30
N GLN A 54 5.28 -0.96 5.86
CA GLN A 54 5.81 -1.35 7.17
C GLN A 54 7.34 -1.36 7.21
N ARG A 55 7.99 -1.78 6.11
CA ARG A 55 9.45 -1.76 5.98
C ARG A 55 10.00 -0.33 5.98
N ILE A 56 9.39 0.58 5.21
CA ILE A 56 9.79 1.99 5.15
C ILE A 56 9.52 2.67 6.50
N GLU A 57 8.35 2.43 7.10
CA GLU A 57 8.02 2.90 8.44
C GLU A 57 9.06 2.42 9.46
N SER A 58 9.46 1.14 9.42
CA SER A 58 10.50 0.61 10.32
C SER A 58 11.87 1.26 10.12
N MET A 59 12.19 1.74 8.91
CA MET A 59 13.41 2.50 8.62
C MET A 59 13.32 3.95 9.10
N LEU A 60 12.12 4.53 9.20
CA LEU A 60 11.85 5.88 9.70
C LEU A 60 11.59 5.93 11.22
N ILE A 61 11.06 4.86 11.82
CA ILE A 61 10.81 4.72 13.27
C ILE A 61 12.05 4.98 14.15
N PRO A 62 13.31 4.63 13.79
CA PRO A 62 14.46 5.03 14.60
C PRO A 62 14.56 6.54 14.83
N ASP A 63 13.95 7.38 13.98
CA ASP A 63 13.95 8.85 14.11
C ASP A 63 12.73 9.39 14.91
N ILE A 64 11.63 8.62 15.01
CA ILE A 64 10.37 9.05 15.65
C ILE A 64 10.36 8.84 17.18
N LEU A 65 11.25 7.99 17.70
CA LEU A 65 11.37 7.67 19.13
C LEU A 65 12.69 8.20 19.76
N ALA A 66 13.47 9.00 19.03
CA ALA A 66 14.73 9.59 19.49
C ALA A 66 14.53 10.99 20.11
#